data_AF-A0A849TBA9-F1
#
_entry.id   AF-A0A849TBA9-F1
#
_cell.length_a   1.000
_cell.length_b   1.000
_cell.length_c   1.000
_cell.angle_alpha   90.00
_cell.angle_beta   90.00
_cell.angle_gamma   90.00
#
_symmetry.space_group_name_H-M   'P 1'
#
loop_
_entity.id
_entity.type
_entity.pdbx_description
1 polymer ?
#
loop_
_entity_poly.entity_id
_entity_poly.type
_entity_poly.pdbx_seq_one_letter_code
_entity_poly.pdbx_strand_id
1 'polypeptide(L)'
;MKTVVKIDPELEYEKAKKIIDLVSKQILDPDQVSSLDSSVSNLATVARVLLEREARRRGPPKPNPKNKIPKNKNKKKREISSKLPSVKYPDLELREEVIRPDVTPICPCCSSEMKESGLFDLSEKLEVEPKNIIFKDQNELSLIVLSAMVP
;
A
#
# COMPACT_ATOMS: atom_id res chain seq x y z
N MET A 1 -8.92 -37.75 35.62
CA MET A 1 -9.38 -36.87 36.73
C MET A 1 -8.85 -35.47 36.43
N LYS A 2 -9.71 -34.46 36.25
CA LYS A 2 -9.28 -33.08 35.99
C LYS A 2 -9.12 -32.36 37.32
N THR A 3 -7.90 -31.99 37.68
CA THR A 3 -7.62 -31.16 38.86
C THR A 3 -7.98 -29.72 38.54
N VAL A 4 -9.07 -29.22 39.13
CA VAL A 4 -9.41 -27.80 39.06
C VAL A 4 -8.53 -27.09 40.08
N VAL A 5 -7.44 -26.48 39.61
CA VAL A 5 -6.59 -25.63 40.43
C VAL A 5 -7.31 -24.30 40.60
N LYS A 6 -7.69 -23.97 41.84
CA LYS A 6 -8.17 -22.63 42.18
C LYS A 6 -6.95 -21.72 42.21
N ILE A 7 -6.94 -20.74 41.32
CA ILE A 7 -5.89 -19.72 41.22
C ILE A 7 -6.40 -18.48 41.94
N ASP A 8 -5.63 -17.99 42.90
CA ASP A 8 -5.89 -16.72 43.59
C ASP A 8 -5.22 -15.58 42.81
N PRO A 9 -6.00 -14.69 42.15
CA PRO A 9 -5.46 -13.72 41.20
C PRO A 9 -4.56 -12.66 41.84
N GLU A 10 -4.79 -12.32 43.11
CA GLU A 10 -4.01 -11.31 43.83
C GLU A 10 -2.57 -11.78 44.11
N LEU A 11 -2.40 -13.05 44.50
CA LEU A 11 -1.09 -13.63 44.77
C LEU A 11 -0.25 -13.79 43.49
N GLU A 12 -0.89 -14.08 42.36
CA GLU A 12 -0.20 -14.12 41.06
C GLU A 12 0.25 -12.73 40.61
N TYR A 13 -0.58 -11.73 40.84
CA TYR A 13 -0.24 -10.34 40.51
C TYR A 13 0.97 -9.86 41.31
N GLU A 14 1.04 -10.15 42.61
CA GLU A 14 2.20 -9.80 43.42
C GLU A 14 3.48 -10.53 42.99
N LYS A 15 3.37 -11.81 42.62
CA LYS A 15 4.50 -12.58 42.09
C LYS A 15 4.99 -12.00 40.76
N ALA A 16 4.08 -11.66 39.85
CA ALA A 16 4.41 -11.03 38.58
C ALA A 16 5.12 -9.69 38.78
N LYS A 17 4.63 -8.86 39.71
CA LYS A 17 5.26 -7.57 40.04
C LYS A 17 6.69 -7.73 40.55
N LYS A 18 6.92 -8.69 41.46
CA LYS A 18 8.27 -9.01 41.97
C LYS A 18 9.21 -9.48 40.86
N ILE A 19 8.71 -10.27 39.90
CA ILE A 19 9.51 -10.73 38.76
C ILE A 19 9.89 -9.55 37.86
N ILE A 20 8.96 -8.66 37.54
CA ILE A 20 9.21 -7.46 36.72
C ILE A 20 10.25 -6.55 37.40
N ASP A 21 10.18 -6.38 38.73
CA ASP A 21 11.14 -5.58 39.48
C ASP A 21 12.54 -6.20 39.50
N LEU A 22 12.67 -7.53 39.50
CA LEU A 22 13.96 -8.22 39.42
C LEU A 22 14.55 -8.12 38.00
N VAL A 23 13.71 -8.31 36.99
CA VAL A 23 14.11 -8.22 35.58
C VAL A 23 14.54 -6.80 35.22
N SER A 24 13.81 -5.78 35.67
CA SER A 24 14.21 -4.37 35.45
C SER A 24 15.55 -4.02 36.11
N LYS A 25 15.87 -4.60 37.27
CA LYS A 25 17.16 -4.41 37.93
C LYS A 25 18.31 -5.16 37.25
N GLN A 26 18.04 -6.31 36.62
CA GLN A 26 19.07 -7.09 35.91
C GLN A 26 19.33 -6.60 34.48
N ILE A 27 18.35 -5.96 33.83
CA ILE A 27 18.48 -5.47 32.44
C ILE A 27 19.17 -4.10 32.36
N LEU A 28 19.22 -3.34 33.46
CA LEU A 28 19.81 -2.00 33.49
C LEU A 28 21.25 -2.05 34.00
N ASP A 29 22.15 -2.68 33.26
CA ASP A 29 23.57 -2.35 33.36
C ASP A 29 23.75 -0.94 32.77
N PRO A 30 24.08 0.09 33.60
CA PRO A 30 24.14 1.49 33.15
C PRO A 30 25.17 1.70 32.02
N ASP A 31 26.15 0.81 31.91
CA ASP A 31 27.20 0.87 30.91
C ASP A 31 26.69 0.59 29.48
N GLN A 32 25.61 -0.20 29.30
CA GLN A 32 25.00 -0.41 27.97
C GLN A 32 24.06 0.72 27.53
N VAL A 33 23.55 1.51 28.48
CA VAL A 33 22.59 2.59 28.22
C VAL A 33 23.29 3.82 27.63
N SER A 34 24.55 4.05 28.01
CA SER A 34 25.38 5.17 27.53
C SER A 34 25.61 5.17 26.01
N SER A 35 25.72 3.99 25.40
CA SER A 35 25.83 3.82 23.94
C SER A 35 24.53 4.23 23.23
N LEU A 36 23.38 3.92 23.84
CA LEU A 36 22.07 4.23 23.29
C LEU A 36 21.73 5.73 23.38
N ASP A 37 22.17 6.44 24.42
CA ASP A 37 21.90 7.88 24.57
C ASP A 37 22.45 8.73 23.41
N SER A 38 23.61 8.33 22.86
CA SER A 38 24.19 8.96 21.67
C SER A 38 23.33 8.74 20.41
N SER A 39 22.77 7.54 20.25
CA SER A 39 21.90 7.21 19.12
C SER A 39 20.51 7.84 19.25
N VAL A 40 19.97 7.92 20.46
CA VAL A 40 18.68 8.55 20.77
C VAL A 40 18.74 10.06 20.56
N SER A 41 19.85 10.71 20.95
CA SER A 41 20.05 12.13 20.70
C SER A 41 20.20 12.45 19.21
N ASN A 42 20.88 11.59 18.44
CA ASN A 42 20.92 11.69 16.97
C ASN A 42 19.53 11.53 16.35
N LEU A 43 18.75 10.53 16.78
CA LEU A 43 17.37 10.32 16.33
C LEU A 43 16.47 11.51 16.64
N ALA A 44 16.55 12.06 17.85
CA ALA A 44 15.80 13.24 18.26
C ALA A 44 16.15 14.45 17.37
N THR A 45 17.42 14.60 17.02
CA THR A 45 17.89 15.65 16.11
C THR A 45 17.33 15.47 14.70
N VAL A 46 17.40 14.25 14.15
CA VAL A 46 16.80 13.92 12.84
C VAL A 46 15.30 14.16 12.83
N ALA A 47 14.58 13.76 13.89
CA ALA A 47 13.15 13.98 14.01
C ALA A 47 12.79 15.48 13.99
N ARG A 48 13.54 16.33 14.70
CA ARG A 48 13.35 17.79 14.66
C ARG A 48 13.56 18.35 13.26
N VAL A 49 14.62 17.94 12.57
CA VAL A 49 14.92 18.40 11.20
C VAL A 49 13.81 18.00 10.22
N LEU A 50 13.28 16.77 10.34
CA LEU A 50 12.19 16.30 9.49
C LEU A 50 10.89 17.07 9.77
N LEU A 51 10.55 17.32 11.03
CA LEU A 51 9.39 18.11 11.42
C LEU A 51 9.49 19.56 10.93
N GLU A 52 10.68 20.17 11.01
CA GLU A 52 10.91 21.52 10.50
C GLU A 52 10.77 21.58 8.97
N ARG A 53 11.33 20.61 8.24
CA ARG A 53 11.16 20.51 6.78
C ARG A 53 9.70 20.33 6.38
N GLU A 54 8.97 19.51 7.12
CA GLU A 54 7.56 19.26 6.86
C GLU A 54 6.68 20.48 7.17
N ALA A 55 7.00 21.23 8.24
CA ALA A 55 6.35 22.50 8.55
C ALA A 55 6.56 23.56 7.45
N ARG A 56 7.76 23.63 6.87
CA ARG A 56 8.03 24.50 5.72
C ARG A 56 7.22 24.11 4.48
N ARG A 57 7.03 22.81 4.23
CA ARG A 57 6.20 22.30 3.11
C ARG A 57 4.71 22.55 3.31
N ARG A 58 4.20 22.36 4.54
CA ARG A 58 2.77 22.50 4.86
C ARG A 58 2.33 23.95 5.04
N GLY A 59 3.27 24.87 5.24
CA GLY A 59 2.98 26.26 5.59
C GLY A 59 2.51 26.40 7.05
N PRO A 60 2.28 27.64 7.53
CA PRO A 60 1.82 27.85 8.90
C PRO A 60 0.51 27.10 9.15
N PRO A 61 0.35 26.45 10.32
CA PRO A 61 -0.88 25.73 10.64
C PRO A 61 -2.05 26.71 10.53
N LYS A 62 -2.99 26.43 9.63
CA LYS A 62 -4.19 27.23 9.49
C LYS A 62 -4.87 27.25 10.86
N PRO A 63 -5.23 28.43 11.41
CA PRO A 63 -5.90 28.50 12.70
C PRO A 63 -7.11 27.56 12.65
N ASN A 64 -7.18 26.64 13.62
CA ASN A 64 -8.31 25.74 13.73
C ASN A 64 -9.57 26.60 13.74
N PRO A 65 -10.44 26.49 12.73
CA PRO A 65 -11.64 27.30 12.68
C PRO A 65 -12.57 26.75 13.75
N LYS A 66 -12.48 27.33 14.94
CA LYS A 66 -13.46 27.17 16.01
C LYS A 66 -14.79 27.62 15.40
N ASN A 67 -15.73 26.68 15.27
CA ASN A 67 -17.05 26.84 14.65
C ASN A 67 -17.09 26.82 13.12
N LYS A 68 -16.66 25.71 12.50
CA LYS A 68 -17.26 25.30 11.22
C LYS A 68 -18.62 24.66 11.52
N ILE A 69 -19.70 25.41 11.35
CA ILE A 69 -21.04 24.84 11.15
C ILE A 69 -20.89 23.71 10.12
N PRO A 70 -21.36 22.49 10.39
CA PRO A 70 -21.22 21.39 9.46
C PRO A 70 -22.00 21.75 8.19
N LYS A 71 -21.30 22.19 7.14
CA LYS A 71 -21.87 22.23 5.80
C LYS A 71 -22.18 20.79 5.47
N ASN A 72 -23.47 20.45 5.51
CA ASN A 72 -24.03 19.17 5.16
C ASN A 72 -23.75 18.93 3.66
N LYS A 73 -22.52 18.48 3.38
CA LYS A 73 -22.13 17.99 2.07
C LYS A 73 -22.79 16.62 1.96
N ASN A 74 -24.03 16.61 1.49
CA ASN A 74 -24.60 15.48 0.78
C ASN A 74 -23.75 15.24 -0.47
N LYS A 75 -22.51 14.76 -0.28
CA LYS A 75 -21.75 14.11 -1.32
C LYS A 75 -22.57 12.87 -1.65
N LYS A 76 -23.33 12.92 -2.75
CA LYS A 76 -23.89 11.71 -3.37
C LYS A 76 -22.73 10.71 -3.42
N LYS A 77 -22.82 9.63 -2.64
CA LYS A 77 -21.86 8.55 -2.73
C LYS A 77 -21.91 8.13 -4.19
N ARG A 78 -20.80 8.26 -4.91
CA ARG A 78 -20.68 7.69 -6.25
C ARG A 78 -21.02 6.22 -6.06
N GLU A 79 -22.10 5.76 -6.68
CA GLU A 79 -22.42 4.35 -6.71
C GLU A 79 -21.17 3.67 -7.26
N ILE A 80 -20.53 2.87 -6.41
CA ILE A 80 -19.40 2.04 -6.81
C ILE A 80 -19.97 1.19 -7.93
N SER A 81 -19.52 1.42 -9.17
CA SER A 81 -20.04 0.70 -10.32
C SER A 81 -19.61 -0.77 -10.15
N SER A 82 -20.47 -1.57 -9.53
CA SER A 82 -20.28 -3.00 -9.27
C SER A 82 -20.42 -3.84 -10.54
N LYS A 83 -20.73 -3.21 -11.67
CA LYS A 83 -20.91 -3.89 -12.94
C LYS A 83 -19.56 -4.38 -13.46
N LEU A 84 -19.52 -5.66 -13.80
CA LEU A 84 -18.44 -6.30 -14.53
C LEU A 84 -18.15 -5.52 -15.83
N PRO A 85 -16.89 -5.51 -16.30
CA PRO A 85 -16.52 -4.95 -17.59
C PRO A 85 -17.40 -5.42 -18.75
N SER A 86 -17.70 -6.72 -18.82
CA SER A 86 -18.59 -7.33 -19.82
C SER A 86 -19.99 -6.69 -19.86
N VAL A 87 -20.55 -6.36 -18.69
CA VAL A 87 -21.86 -5.67 -18.57
C VAL A 87 -21.78 -4.21 -19.03
N LYS A 88 -20.61 -3.57 -18.91
CA LYS A 88 -20.40 -2.18 -19.33
C LYS A 88 -20.19 -2.05 -20.84
N TYR A 89 -19.64 -3.07 -21.49
CA TYR A 89 -19.26 -3.06 -22.90
C TYR A 89 -19.68 -4.37 -23.59
N PRO A 90 -20.99 -4.54 -23.88
CA PRO A 90 -21.50 -5.79 -24.44
C PRO A 90 -21.04 -6.07 -25.88
N ASP A 91 -20.67 -5.03 -26.62
CA ASP A 91 -20.26 -5.13 -28.02
C ASP A 91 -18.76 -5.43 -28.20
N LEU A 92 -18.00 -5.52 -27.10
CA LEU A 92 -16.56 -5.77 -27.15
C LEU A 92 -16.27 -7.28 -27.27
N GLU A 93 -15.33 -7.64 -28.14
CA GLU A 93 -14.89 -9.03 -28.28
C GLU A 93 -14.23 -9.52 -26.98
N LEU A 94 -14.75 -10.62 -26.42
CA LEU A 94 -14.19 -11.28 -25.25
C LEU A 94 -13.23 -12.40 -25.70
N ARG A 95 -12.00 -12.37 -25.18
CA ARG A 95 -11.01 -13.44 -25.36
C ARG A 95 -10.80 -14.16 -24.03
N GLU A 96 -10.94 -15.48 -24.04
CA GLU A 96 -10.73 -16.32 -22.86
C GLU A 96 -9.31 -16.89 -22.88
N GLU A 97 -8.50 -16.53 -21.88
CA GLU A 97 -7.15 -17.06 -21.71
C GLU A 97 -7.04 -17.86 -20.42
N VAL A 98 -6.65 -19.12 -20.53
CA VAL A 98 -6.41 -19.99 -19.37
C VAL A 98 -4.97 -19.80 -18.92
N ILE A 99 -4.78 -19.01 -17.86
CA ILE A 99 -3.46 -18.81 -17.25
C ILE A 99 -3.12 -20.03 -16.40
N ARG A 100 -2.14 -20.83 -16.84
CA ARG A 100 -1.55 -21.91 -16.03
C ARG A 100 -0.21 -21.42 -15.47
N PRO A 101 0.07 -21.59 -14.17
CA PRO A 101 1.40 -21.29 -13.65
C PRO A 101 2.42 -22.25 -14.27
N ASP A 102 3.61 -21.74 -14.61
CA ASP A 102 4.70 -22.54 -15.19
C ASP A 102 5.22 -23.61 -14.21
N VAL A 103 5.06 -23.36 -12.91
CA VAL A 103 5.55 -24.22 -11.83
C VAL A 103 4.41 -24.58 -10.90
N THR A 104 4.22 -25.87 -10.63
CA THR A 104 3.26 -26.36 -9.67
C THR A 104 3.68 -25.97 -8.25
N PRO A 105 2.78 -25.36 -7.45
CA PRO A 105 3.12 -24.99 -6.09
C PRO A 105 3.34 -26.24 -5.22
N ILE A 106 4.29 -26.14 -4.30
CA ILE A 106 4.66 -27.21 -3.37
C ILE A 106 3.99 -26.94 -2.02
N CYS A 107 3.40 -27.96 -1.37
CA CYS A 107 2.83 -27.74 -0.03
C CYS A 107 3.95 -27.38 0.96
N PRO A 108 3.84 -26.28 1.71
CA PRO A 108 4.79 -25.97 2.78
C PRO A 108 4.77 -27.00 3.91
N CYS A 109 3.71 -27.81 3.99
CA CYS A 109 3.48 -28.79 5.04
C CYS A 109 4.18 -30.13 4.82
N CYS A 110 4.12 -30.66 3.60
CA CYS A 110 4.54 -32.02 3.27
C CYS A 110 5.46 -32.09 2.04
N SER A 111 5.83 -30.93 1.47
CA SER A 111 6.69 -30.82 0.28
C SER A 111 6.20 -31.59 -0.97
N SER A 112 4.94 -32.04 -0.97
CA SER A 112 4.34 -32.68 -2.14
C SER A 112 3.82 -31.63 -3.12
N GLU A 113 3.85 -31.95 -4.40
CA GLU A 113 3.20 -31.15 -5.44
C GLU A 113 1.70 -31.04 -5.17
N MET A 114 1.18 -29.82 -5.20
CA MET A 114 -0.26 -29.59 -5.04
C MET A 114 -0.98 -29.96 -6.33
N LYS A 115 -2.02 -30.79 -6.20
CA LYS A 115 -2.90 -31.15 -7.32
C LYS A 115 -3.85 -30.00 -7.64
N GLU A 116 -4.19 -29.85 -8.92
CA GLU A 116 -5.21 -28.93 -9.37
C GLU A 116 -6.54 -29.27 -8.69
N SER A 117 -7.10 -28.33 -7.92
CA SER A 117 -8.37 -28.50 -7.21
C SER A 117 -9.60 -28.33 -8.11
N GLY A 118 -9.40 -27.90 -9.36
CA GLY A 118 -10.48 -27.52 -10.28
C GLY A 118 -11.20 -26.22 -9.91
N LEU A 119 -10.75 -25.50 -8.86
CA LEU A 119 -11.18 -24.14 -8.58
C LEU A 119 -10.33 -23.17 -9.40
N PHE A 120 -10.96 -22.51 -10.37
CA PHE A 120 -10.35 -21.47 -11.18
C PHE A 120 -10.91 -20.11 -10.77
N ASP A 121 -10.02 -19.16 -10.47
CA ASP A 121 -10.40 -17.77 -10.29
C ASP A 121 -10.65 -17.13 -11.65
N LEU A 122 -11.89 -16.74 -11.92
CA LEU A 122 -12.27 -16.03 -13.13
C LEU A 122 -12.10 -14.52 -12.89
N SER A 123 -11.26 -13.88 -13.70
CA SER A 123 -11.09 -12.42 -13.67
C SER A 123 -11.20 -11.84 -15.07
N GLU A 124 -11.98 -10.76 -15.23
CA GLU A 124 -12.13 -10.03 -16.49
C GLU A 124 -11.17 -8.82 -16.50
N LYS A 125 -10.42 -8.65 -17.59
CA LYS A 125 -9.53 -7.51 -17.81
C LYS A 125 -9.86 -6.83 -19.14
N LEU A 126 -9.89 -5.50 -19.16
CA LEU A 126 -10.02 -4.71 -20.38
C LEU A 126 -8.63 -4.29 -20.85
N GLU A 127 -8.25 -4.71 -22.06
CA GLU A 127 -7.04 -4.25 -22.73
C GLU A 127 -7.41 -3.16 -23.73
N VAL A 128 -6.72 -2.01 -23.64
CA VAL A 128 -6.93 -0.88 -24.55
C VAL A 128 -5.71 -0.79 -25.45
N GLU A 129 -5.91 -1.07 -26.73
CA GLU A 129 -4.89 -0.80 -27.75
C GLU A 129 -4.89 0.71 -28.07
N PRO A 130 -3.83 1.46 -27.73
CA PRO A 130 -3.76 2.88 -28.08
C PRO A 130 -3.67 3.02 -29.59
N LYS A 131 -4.52 3.88 -30.18
CA LYS A 131 -4.41 4.22 -31.60
C LYS A 131 -3.10 4.97 -31.82
N ASN A 132 -2.24 4.40 -32.67
CA ASN A 132 -1.04 5.09 -33.14
C ASN A 132 -1.45 6.23 -34.07
N ILE A 133 -1.60 7.44 -33.52
CA ILE A 133 -1.80 8.65 -34.30
C ILE A 133 -0.43 9.07 -34.82
N ILE A 134 -0.19 8.85 -36.11
CA ILE A 134 0.99 9.40 -36.79
C ILE A 134 0.65 10.87 -37.12
N PHE A 135 1.32 11.80 -36.43
CA PHE A 135 1.29 13.20 -36.81
C PHE A 135 2.14 13.36 -38.07
N LYS A 136 1.51 13.65 -39.21
CA LYS A 136 2.22 14.07 -40.42
C LYS A 136 2.38 15.58 -40.36
N ASP A 137 3.61 16.05 -40.21
CA ASP A 137 3.95 17.46 -40.32
C ASP A 137 3.64 17.96 -41.73
N GLN A 138 2.89 19.06 -41.85
CA GLN A 138 2.44 19.64 -43.12
C GLN A 138 3.52 20.45 -43.87
N ASN A 139 4.81 20.19 -43.65
CA ASN A 139 5.89 21.07 -44.13
C ASN A 139 6.63 20.61 -45.39
N GLU A 140 6.17 19.58 -46.12
CA GLU A 140 6.87 19.08 -47.31
C GLU A 140 6.24 19.44 -48.67
N LEU A 141 5.21 20.29 -48.73
CA LEU A 141 4.57 20.66 -50.01
C LEU A 141 5.24 21.84 -50.75
N SER A 142 6.31 22.44 -50.23
CA SER A 142 6.96 23.61 -50.87
C SER A 142 8.16 23.28 -51.78
N LEU A 143 8.64 22.03 -51.83
CA LEU A 143 9.86 21.68 -52.58
C LEU A 143 9.64 21.06 -53.97
N ILE A 144 8.40 20.70 -54.32
CA ILE A 144 8.12 20.02 -55.62
C ILE A 144 7.74 21.02 -56.74
N VAL A 145 7.44 22.29 -56.43
CA VAL A 145 7.05 23.28 -57.47
C VAL A 145 8.25 23.99 -58.11
N LEU A 146 9.45 23.89 -57.53
CA LEU A 146 10.65 24.58 -58.05
C LEU A 146 11.44 23.80 -59.11
N SER A 147 11.11 22.53 -59.39
CA SER A 147 11.77 21.75 -60.45
C SER A 147 11.05 21.80 -61.81
N ALA A 148 9.90 22.47 -61.90
CA ALA A 148 9.12 22.59 -63.14
C ALA A 148 9.26 23.94 -63.87
N MET A 149 10.14 24.84 -63.40
CA MET A 149 10.41 26.14 -64.00
C MET A 149 11.91 26.37 -64.19
N VAL A 150 12.52 25.61 -65.11
CA VAL A 150 13.72 26.08 -65.81
C VAL A 150 13.49 25.77 -67.30
N PRO A 151 13.51 26.79 -68.19
CA PRO A 151 13.15 26.67 -69.61
C PRO A 151 14.16 25.87 -70.44
#